data_AF-A0A9Q9FAR1-F1
#
_entry.id   AF-A0A9Q9FAR1-F1
#
_cell.length_a   1.000
_cell.length_b   1.000
_cell.length_c   1.000
_cell.angle_alpha   90.00
_cell.angle_beta   90.00
_cell.angle_gamma   90.00
#
_symmetry.space_group_name_H-M   'P 1'
#
loop_
_entity.id
_entity.type
_entity.pdbx_description
1 polymer ?
#
loop_
_entity_poly.entity_id
_entity_poly.type
_entity_poly.pdbx_seq_one_letter_code
_entity_poly.pdbx_strand_id
1 'polypeptide(L)'
;MDLLKRALREPDACEMGPDEITIGGKKVSPKKTIKFKGTETKEYTFEQVLFYLLNKDKKYTVYMTLCRESGIGKIYYTDQKIIVEEIENFKETTAQAKIDGPDFRYIGFRDYNYLSDLCKKEGENRPTVYYVIVPQSVSSPVNLSNIEEFFEEGRCADGIKISEVEKVELSIDGHKLTAVDDVARFTSEDWKRVVCIFLDGTKWQVSRWNIKDVGEIFNTIPTFYFFRRGTPGSLYMKNYNAAGVEIHDGRVDRSSLGSIRERIRDCILGM
;
A
#
# COMPACT_ATOMS: atom_id res chain seq x y z
N MET A 1 -8.08 14.18 18.21
CA MET A 1 -6.77 14.85 18.39
C MET A 1 -6.68 16.10 17.54
N ASP A 2 -6.80 16.03 16.20
CA ASP A 2 -6.79 17.21 15.32
C ASP A 2 -7.79 18.32 15.73
N LEU A 3 -9.06 17.97 15.93
CA LEU A 3 -10.09 18.91 16.38
C LEU A 3 -9.80 19.52 17.76
N LEU A 4 -9.18 18.76 18.67
CA LEU A 4 -8.80 19.27 19.99
C LEU A 4 -7.60 20.22 19.90
N LYS A 5 -6.67 19.96 18.98
CA LYS A 5 -5.56 20.87 18.68
C LYS A 5 -6.06 22.17 18.08
N ARG A 6 -7.09 22.10 17.23
CA ARG A 6 -7.78 23.28 16.71
C ARG A 6 -8.50 24.03 17.82
N ALA A 7 -9.24 23.34 18.69
CA ALA A 7 -9.89 23.95 19.85
C ALA A 7 -8.90 24.64 20.80
N LEU A 8 -7.68 24.11 20.94
CA LEU A 8 -6.62 24.74 21.72
C LEU A 8 -6.09 26.05 21.11
N ARG A 9 -6.19 26.21 19.78
CA ARG A 9 -5.74 27.40 19.04
C ARG A 9 -6.85 28.43 18.83
N GLU A 10 -8.07 27.96 18.60
CA GLU A 10 -9.26 28.74 18.25
C GLU A 10 -10.42 28.34 19.20
N PRO A 11 -10.36 28.73 20.49
CA PRO A 11 -11.40 28.36 21.45
C PRO A 11 -12.77 28.95 21.09
N ASP A 12 -12.81 30.14 20.47
CA ASP A 12 -14.05 30.84 20.09
C ASP A 12 -14.80 30.16 18.94
N ALA A 13 -14.17 29.21 18.23
CA ALA A 13 -14.77 28.46 17.12
C ALA A 13 -15.36 27.11 17.55
N CYS A 14 -15.53 26.89 18.86
CA CYS A 14 -16.01 25.66 19.45
C CYS A 14 -17.41 25.84 20.04
N GLU A 15 -18.37 25.03 19.61
CA GLU A 15 -19.72 24.98 20.16
C GLU A 15 -19.96 23.60 20.79
N MET A 16 -20.40 23.60 22.05
CA MET A 16 -20.71 22.38 22.80
C MET A 16 -22.23 22.26 23.00
N GLY A 17 -22.84 21.23 22.42
CA GLY A 17 -24.21 20.81 22.69
C GLY A 17 -24.26 19.45 23.41
N PRO A 18 -25.39 19.12 24.06
CA PRO A 18 -25.54 17.88 24.85
C PRO A 18 -25.43 16.60 24.00
N ASP A 19 -25.83 16.68 22.73
CA ASP A 19 -25.82 15.54 21.80
C ASP A 19 -24.72 15.65 20.73
N GLU A 20 -24.20 16.86 20.49
CA GLU A 20 -23.27 17.14 19.39
C GLU A 20 -22.34 18.30 19.73
N ILE A 21 -21.04 18.12 19.45
CA ILE A 21 -20.01 19.16 19.57
C ILE A 21 -19.55 19.56 18.17
N THR A 22 -19.49 20.86 17.90
CA THR A 22 -19.02 21.42 16.62
C THR A 22 -17.72 22.19 16.84
N ILE A 23 -16.66 21.84 16.11
CA ILE A 23 -15.39 22.58 16.12
C ILE A 23 -15.01 22.92 14.69
N GLY A 24 -15.03 24.21 14.35
CA GLY A 24 -14.66 24.69 13.01
C GLY A 24 -15.45 24.02 11.88
N GLY A 25 -16.76 23.82 12.09
CA GLY A 25 -17.70 23.21 11.14
C GLY A 25 -17.74 21.68 11.12
N LYS A 26 -16.90 20.99 11.90
CA LYS A 26 -16.91 19.52 12.01
C LYS A 26 -17.65 19.06 13.27
N LYS A 27 -18.58 18.12 13.10
CA LYS A 27 -19.42 17.54 14.16
C LYS A 27 -18.78 16.31 14.80
N VAL A 28 -18.83 16.21 16.11
CA VAL A 28 -18.25 15.11 16.91
C VAL A 28 -19.22 14.71 18.03
N SER A 29 -19.28 13.40 18.30
CA SER A 29 -20.04 12.88 19.44
C SER A 29 -19.35 13.25 20.78
N PRO A 30 -20.07 13.87 21.74
CA PRO A 30 -19.54 14.25 23.05
C PRO A 30 -18.96 13.05 23.84
N LYS A 31 -19.61 11.90 23.73
CA LYS A 31 -19.28 10.67 24.48
C LYS A 31 -18.13 9.85 23.88
N LYS A 32 -17.54 10.30 22.77
CA LYS A 32 -16.40 9.60 22.14
C LYS A 32 -15.22 9.58 23.11
N THR A 33 -14.72 8.40 23.45
CA THR A 33 -13.57 8.25 24.34
C THR A 33 -12.25 8.52 23.62
N ILE A 34 -11.28 9.06 24.36
CA ILE A 34 -9.93 9.40 23.93
C ILE A 34 -8.97 8.84 24.97
N LYS A 35 -7.94 8.15 24.50
CA LYS A 35 -6.84 7.65 25.33
C LYS A 35 -5.62 8.52 25.09
N PHE A 36 -4.99 8.94 26.18
CA PHE A 36 -3.73 9.69 26.16
C PHE A 36 -2.61 8.78 26.61
N LYS A 37 -1.43 8.92 26.00
CA LYS A 37 -0.23 8.16 26.35
C LYS A 37 0.24 8.61 27.73
N GLY A 38 0.27 7.69 28.70
CA GLY A 38 0.61 8.00 30.09
C GLY A 38 -0.60 8.17 31.02
N THR A 39 -1.84 8.11 30.51
CA THR A 39 -3.07 8.01 31.32
C THR A 39 -3.66 6.60 31.28
N GLU A 40 -2.82 5.55 31.30
CA GLU A 40 -3.23 4.17 30.99
C GLU A 40 -4.35 3.61 31.89
N THR A 41 -4.54 4.19 33.07
CA THR A 41 -5.57 3.79 34.03
C THR A 41 -6.89 4.55 33.90
N LYS A 42 -6.98 5.55 33.00
CA LYS A 42 -8.15 6.43 32.87
C LYS A 42 -8.47 6.75 31.41
N GLU A 43 -9.75 6.72 31.07
CA GLU A 43 -10.25 7.14 29.77
C GLU A 43 -11.06 8.42 29.92
N TYR A 44 -10.86 9.36 29.00
CA TYR A 44 -11.57 10.65 29.00
C TYR A 44 -12.47 10.75 27.78
N THR A 45 -13.62 11.40 27.91
CA THR A 45 -14.50 11.69 26.77
C THR A 45 -14.06 12.96 26.06
N PHE A 46 -14.45 13.09 24.79
CA PHE A 46 -14.17 14.26 23.97
C PHE A 46 -14.72 15.53 24.61
N GLU A 47 -15.92 15.45 25.18
CA GLU A 47 -16.56 16.53 25.94
C GLU A 47 -15.71 16.97 27.15
N GLN A 48 -15.19 16.03 27.94
CA GLN A 48 -14.36 16.34 29.11
C GLN A 48 -13.06 17.05 28.70
N VAL A 49 -12.42 16.55 27.64
CA VAL A 49 -11.18 17.14 27.13
C VAL A 49 -11.43 18.52 26.55
N LEU A 50 -12.47 18.70 25.74
CA LEU A 50 -12.79 20.00 25.17
C LEU A 50 -13.15 21.03 26.25
N PHE A 51 -14.00 20.63 27.21
CA PHE A 51 -14.41 21.50 28.32
C PHE A 51 -13.21 21.97 29.14
N TYR A 52 -12.25 21.09 29.37
CA TYR A 52 -10.98 21.46 30.00
C TYR A 52 -10.17 22.45 29.15
N LEU A 53 -10.02 22.21 27.84
CA LEU A 53 -9.24 23.10 26.96
C LEU A 53 -9.82 24.52 26.92
N LEU A 54 -11.15 24.66 26.89
CA LEU A 54 -11.84 25.96 26.93
C LEU A 54 -11.71 26.69 28.27
N ASN A 55 -11.35 25.98 29.33
CA ASN A 55 -11.21 26.52 30.69
C ASN A 55 -9.79 26.39 31.25
N LYS A 56 -8.79 26.10 30.39
CA LYS A 56 -7.41 25.78 30.82
C LYS A 56 -6.73 26.91 31.60
N ASP A 57 -7.09 28.17 31.30
CA ASP A 57 -6.50 29.35 31.92
C ASP A 57 -7.11 29.66 33.29
N LYS A 58 -8.19 28.97 33.66
CA LYS A 58 -8.82 29.10 34.97
C LYS A 58 -8.08 28.23 35.99
N LYS A 59 -7.98 28.72 37.23
CA LYS A 59 -7.46 27.91 38.35
C LYS A 59 -8.25 26.62 38.49
N TYR A 60 -7.56 25.53 38.84
CA TYR A 60 -8.18 24.20 38.96
C TYR A 60 -9.42 24.18 39.88
N THR A 61 -9.43 24.96 40.96
CA THR A 61 -10.58 25.08 41.87
C THR A 61 -11.82 25.66 41.18
N VAL A 62 -11.64 26.64 40.30
CA VAL A 62 -12.70 27.26 39.50
C VAL A 62 -13.19 26.28 38.44
N TYR A 63 -12.26 25.63 37.73
CA TYR A 63 -12.58 24.58 36.75
C TYR A 63 -13.42 23.45 37.35
N MET A 64 -13.06 22.97 38.54
CA MET A 64 -13.81 21.93 39.25
C MET A 64 -15.24 22.33 39.58
N THR A 65 -15.48 23.62 39.84
CA THR A 65 -16.82 24.16 40.11
C THR A 65 -17.63 24.17 38.81
N LEU A 66 -17.03 24.65 37.72
CA LEU A 66 -17.66 24.68 36.39
C LEU A 66 -18.02 23.28 35.87
N CYS A 67 -17.18 22.27 36.13
CA CYS A 67 -17.50 20.87 35.79
C CYS A 67 -18.75 20.38 36.51
N ARG A 68 -18.92 20.72 37.79
CA ARG A 68 -20.10 20.33 38.58
C ARG A 68 -21.36 21.02 38.08
N GLU A 69 -21.28 22.32 37.80
CA GLU A 69 -22.40 23.12 37.28
C GLU A 69 -22.84 22.65 35.89
N SER A 70 -21.89 22.24 35.05
CA SER A 70 -22.15 21.79 33.69
C SER A 70 -22.49 20.30 33.59
N GLY A 71 -22.36 19.54 34.69
CA GLY A 71 -22.56 18.07 34.70
C GLY A 71 -21.48 17.29 33.94
N ILE A 72 -20.35 17.92 33.60
CA ILE A 72 -19.26 17.33 32.81
C ILE A 72 -18.21 16.75 33.75
N GLY A 73 -17.71 15.56 33.43
CA GLY A 73 -16.65 14.93 34.23
C GLY A 73 -15.35 15.74 34.22
N LYS A 74 -14.66 15.76 35.37
CA LYS A 74 -13.38 16.48 35.51
C LYS A 74 -12.21 15.71 34.89
N ILE A 75 -11.25 16.47 34.37
CA ILE A 75 -9.89 15.98 34.11
C ILE A 75 -9.05 16.14 35.38
N TYR A 76 -8.34 15.08 35.76
CA TYR A 76 -7.49 15.09 36.95
C TYR A 76 -6.27 15.98 36.75
N TYR A 77 -5.90 16.72 37.79
CA TYR A 77 -4.74 17.62 37.78
C TYR A 77 -3.44 16.96 37.30
N THR A 78 -3.20 15.69 37.65
CA THR A 78 -2.01 14.92 37.20
C THR A 78 -1.95 14.73 35.70
N ASP A 79 -3.11 14.69 35.05
CA ASP A 79 -3.24 14.29 33.64
C ASP A 79 -3.38 15.52 32.74
N GLN A 80 -3.66 16.69 33.32
CA GLN A 80 -3.79 17.97 32.62
C GLN A 80 -2.59 18.30 31.74
N LYS A 81 -1.38 18.19 32.30
CA LYS A 81 -0.14 18.50 31.57
C LYS A 81 0.11 17.49 30.43
N ILE A 82 -0.10 16.21 30.70
CA ILE A 82 0.07 15.12 29.72
C ILE A 82 -0.86 15.33 28.52
N ILE A 83 -2.13 15.63 28.80
CA ILE A 83 -3.17 15.86 27.79
C ILE A 83 -2.82 17.07 26.91
N VAL A 84 -2.41 18.18 27.52
CA VAL A 84 -2.02 19.39 26.76
C VAL A 84 -0.78 19.11 25.91
N GLU A 85 0.27 18.53 26.49
CA GLU A 85 1.50 18.22 25.76
C GLU A 85 1.25 17.25 24.61
N GLU A 86 0.40 16.23 24.78
CA GLU A 86 0.07 15.30 23.70
C GLU A 86 -0.75 15.96 22.59
N ILE A 87 -1.67 16.87 22.92
CA ILE A 87 -2.46 17.62 21.93
C ILE A 87 -1.57 18.63 21.17
N GLU A 88 -0.66 19.31 21.87
CA GLU A 88 0.28 20.27 21.26
C GLU A 88 1.29 19.57 20.34
N ASN A 89 1.90 18.49 20.85
CA ASN A 89 2.87 17.67 20.14
C ASN A 89 2.24 16.72 19.12
N PHE A 90 0.90 16.66 19.05
CA PHE A 90 0.20 15.96 17.97
C PHE A 90 0.55 16.64 16.65
N LYS A 91 1.59 16.15 15.97
CA LYS A 91 1.84 16.51 14.58
C LYS A 91 0.67 15.96 13.80
N GLU A 92 0.03 16.84 13.06
CA GLU A 92 -0.99 16.45 12.11
C GLU A 92 -0.30 15.44 11.19
N THR A 93 -0.63 14.15 11.33
CA THR A 93 -0.50 13.25 10.20
C THR A 93 -1.63 13.66 9.27
N THR A 94 -1.53 14.86 8.69
CA THR A 94 -2.02 15.11 7.35
C THR A 94 -1.14 14.20 6.50
N ALA A 95 -1.48 12.92 6.50
CA ALA A 95 -1.78 12.31 5.22
C ALA A 95 -2.93 13.17 4.63
N GLN A 96 -2.61 14.38 4.17
CA GLN A 96 -3.01 14.70 2.82
C GLN A 96 -2.56 13.44 2.09
N ALA A 97 -3.53 12.66 1.63
CA ALA A 97 -3.25 11.97 0.39
C ALA A 97 -2.79 13.10 -0.52
N LYS A 98 -1.46 13.29 -0.62
CA LYS A 98 -0.89 13.52 -1.91
C LYS A 98 -1.49 12.38 -2.71
N ILE A 99 -2.53 12.74 -3.45
CA ILE A 99 -2.72 12.15 -4.75
C ILE A 99 -1.41 12.54 -5.43
N ASP A 100 -0.36 11.74 -5.18
CA ASP A 100 0.50 11.31 -6.26
C ASP A 100 -0.47 10.55 -7.17
N GLY A 101 -1.27 11.33 -7.90
CA GLY A 101 -1.69 10.88 -9.20
C GLY A 101 -0.35 10.64 -9.88
N PRO A 102 -0.11 9.44 -10.41
CA PRO A 102 1.11 9.23 -11.16
C PRO A 102 1.17 10.36 -12.18
N ASP A 103 2.26 11.13 -12.19
CA ASP A 103 2.53 12.14 -13.21
C ASP A 103 2.21 11.52 -14.57
N PHE A 104 1.03 11.80 -15.15
CA PHE A 104 0.56 11.60 -16.53
C PHE A 104 1.23 10.55 -17.45
N ARG A 105 1.84 9.47 -16.92
CA ARG A 105 2.70 8.56 -17.69
C ARG A 105 2.25 7.11 -17.68
N TYR A 106 1.21 6.79 -16.93
CA TYR A 106 0.49 5.52 -17.07
C TYR A 106 -0.87 5.80 -17.70
N ILE A 107 -0.83 6.49 -18.84
CA ILE A 107 -1.99 6.57 -19.71
C ILE A 107 -2.11 5.20 -20.34
N GLY A 108 -3.23 4.54 -20.10
CA GLY A 108 -3.57 3.24 -20.64
C GLY A 108 -3.39 3.19 -22.16
N PHE A 109 -3.18 1.96 -22.65
CA PHE A 109 -2.67 1.53 -23.95
C PHE A 109 -1.14 1.39 -24.01
N ARG A 110 -0.59 0.36 -23.35
CA ARG A 110 0.74 -0.27 -23.61
C ARG A 110 1.79 0.61 -24.33
N ASP A 111 1.96 1.86 -23.89
CA ASP A 111 2.87 2.80 -24.51
C ASP A 111 4.13 2.77 -23.65
N TYR A 112 5.02 1.87 -24.01
CA TYR A 112 6.26 1.62 -23.28
C TYR A 112 7.37 2.61 -23.68
N ASN A 113 7.09 3.61 -24.53
CA ASN A 113 8.11 4.55 -25.03
C ASN A 113 8.88 5.26 -23.90
N TYR A 114 8.24 5.45 -22.73
CA TYR A 114 8.88 6.07 -21.56
C TYR A 114 10.08 5.27 -21.02
N LEU A 115 10.12 3.94 -21.25
CA LEU A 115 11.25 3.09 -20.84
C LEU A 115 12.50 3.43 -21.63
N SER A 116 12.37 3.73 -22.91
CA SER A 116 13.49 4.15 -23.76
C SER A 116 14.14 5.45 -23.28
N ASP A 117 13.34 6.40 -22.77
CA ASP A 117 13.82 7.66 -22.23
C ASP A 117 14.42 7.52 -20.82
N LEU A 118 13.93 6.57 -20.03
CA LEU A 118 14.58 6.17 -18.78
C LEU A 118 15.97 5.59 -19.05
N CYS A 119 16.09 4.72 -20.06
CA CYS A 119 17.36 4.13 -20.49
C CYS A 119 18.37 5.19 -20.99
N LYS A 120 17.90 6.25 -21.65
CA LYS A 120 18.76 7.35 -22.12
C LYS A 120 19.22 8.30 -21.01
N LYS A 121 18.42 8.46 -19.94
CA LYS A 121 18.70 9.40 -18.83
C LYS A 121 19.70 8.85 -17.81
N GLU A 122 19.76 7.53 -17.64
CA GLU A 122 20.83 6.90 -16.88
C GLU A 122 22.02 6.68 -17.82
N GLY A 123 23.02 7.56 -17.77
CA GLY A 123 24.19 7.50 -18.66
C GLY A 123 24.87 6.12 -18.71
N GLU A 124 25.67 5.91 -19.76
CA GLU A 124 26.30 4.66 -20.26
C GLU A 124 26.97 3.69 -19.24
N ASN A 125 26.96 3.97 -17.93
CA ASN A 125 27.68 3.23 -16.89
C ASN A 125 26.81 2.58 -15.78
N ARG A 126 25.47 2.57 -15.88
CA ARG A 126 24.64 1.71 -15.01
C ARG A 126 23.93 0.65 -15.86
N PRO A 127 24.10 -0.66 -15.56
CA PRO A 127 23.34 -1.68 -16.27
C PRO A 127 21.85 -1.46 -15.99
N THR A 128 21.05 -1.30 -17.04
CA THR A 128 19.60 -1.25 -16.92
C THR A 128 19.12 -2.61 -16.42
N VAL A 129 18.69 -2.67 -15.16
CA VAL A 129 18.13 -3.88 -14.55
C VAL A 129 16.61 -3.79 -14.64
N TYR A 130 16.01 -4.75 -15.35
CA TYR A 130 14.56 -4.94 -15.41
C TYR A 130 14.09 -5.95 -14.38
N TYR A 131 12.85 -5.82 -13.91
CA TYR A 131 12.29 -6.71 -12.91
C TYR A 131 11.22 -7.64 -13.48
N VAL A 132 11.26 -8.89 -13.03
CA VAL A 132 10.20 -9.87 -13.21
C VAL A 132 9.66 -10.21 -11.83
N ILE A 133 8.37 -9.98 -11.60
CA ILE A 133 7.75 -10.31 -10.32
C ILE A 133 7.19 -11.73 -10.40
N VAL A 134 7.56 -12.59 -9.46
CA VAL A 134 7.04 -13.95 -9.32
C VAL A 134 6.27 -14.11 -8.00
N PRO A 135 5.36 -15.09 -7.88
CA PRO A 135 4.69 -15.37 -6.61
C PRO A 135 5.66 -15.85 -5.52
N GLN A 136 5.45 -15.39 -4.29
CA GLN A 136 6.09 -15.94 -3.08
C GLN A 136 5.55 -17.33 -2.70
N SER A 137 4.43 -17.74 -3.31
CA SER A 137 3.79 -19.00 -2.96
C SER A 137 4.65 -20.18 -3.37
N VAL A 138 4.97 -21.03 -2.39
CA VAL A 138 5.72 -22.27 -2.59
C VAL A 138 4.95 -23.31 -3.40
N SER A 139 3.62 -23.17 -3.49
CA SER A 139 2.75 -24.00 -4.32
C SER A 139 2.46 -23.40 -5.70
N SER A 140 3.01 -22.21 -5.98
CA SER A 140 2.90 -21.61 -7.32
C SER A 140 3.65 -22.47 -8.34
N PRO A 141 3.10 -22.68 -9.54
CA PRO A 141 3.80 -23.41 -10.61
C PRO A 141 5.11 -22.74 -11.06
N VAL A 142 5.21 -21.42 -10.88
CA VAL A 142 6.41 -20.64 -11.16
C VAL A 142 6.69 -19.73 -9.97
N ASN A 143 7.89 -19.80 -9.42
CA ASN A 143 8.40 -18.95 -8.35
C ASN A 143 9.94 -18.84 -8.45
N LEU A 144 10.59 -18.19 -7.48
CA LEU A 144 12.05 -18.00 -7.52
C LEU A 144 12.86 -19.31 -7.57
N SER A 145 12.33 -20.43 -7.08
CA SER A 145 13.05 -21.71 -7.08
C SER A 145 13.20 -22.36 -8.46
N ASN A 146 12.37 -21.96 -9.42
CA ASN A 146 12.33 -22.59 -10.76
C ASN A 146 12.17 -21.58 -11.90
N ILE A 147 12.27 -20.28 -11.66
CA ILE A 147 12.03 -19.25 -12.69
C ILE A 147 13.03 -19.33 -13.86
N GLU A 148 14.28 -19.68 -13.58
CA GLU A 148 15.32 -19.87 -14.61
C GLU A 148 14.97 -21.07 -15.50
N GLU A 149 14.73 -22.22 -14.89
CA GLU A 149 14.30 -23.45 -15.57
C GLU A 149 12.99 -23.27 -16.36
N PHE A 150 12.06 -22.47 -15.82
CA PHE A 150 10.82 -22.12 -16.51
C PHE A 150 11.10 -21.34 -17.79
N PHE A 151 11.94 -20.30 -17.72
CA PHE A 151 12.26 -19.53 -18.92
C PHE A 151 13.01 -20.37 -19.95
N GLU A 152 13.95 -21.21 -19.55
CA GLU A 152 14.75 -22.05 -20.45
C GLU A 152 13.93 -23.16 -21.12
N GLU A 153 13.11 -23.87 -20.33
CA GLU A 153 12.53 -25.15 -20.73
C GLU A 153 11.01 -25.23 -20.63
N GLY A 154 10.36 -24.17 -20.15
CA GLY A 154 8.92 -24.14 -19.89
C GLY A 154 8.47 -25.07 -18.77
N ARG A 155 9.38 -25.55 -17.91
CA ARG A 155 9.03 -26.44 -16.79
C ARG A 155 8.48 -25.67 -15.60
N CYS A 156 7.35 -26.13 -15.10
CA CYS A 156 6.71 -25.63 -13.89
C CYS A 156 7.01 -26.58 -12.72
N ALA A 157 6.91 -26.06 -11.50
CA ALA A 157 7.04 -26.85 -10.29
C ALA A 157 5.81 -27.73 -10.09
N ASP A 158 6.03 -29.04 -9.94
CA ASP A 158 5.02 -29.97 -9.46
C ASP A 158 5.23 -30.22 -7.96
N GLY A 159 4.61 -29.38 -7.14
CA GLY A 159 4.63 -29.50 -5.69
C GLY A 159 5.17 -28.26 -4.98
N ILE A 160 5.48 -28.42 -3.70
CA ILE A 160 6.02 -27.34 -2.86
C ILE A 160 7.52 -27.20 -3.14
N LYS A 161 7.92 -26.06 -3.71
CA LYS A 161 9.34 -25.69 -3.82
C LYS A 161 9.59 -24.36 -3.12
N ILE A 162 10.58 -24.35 -2.23
CA ILE A 162 10.98 -23.18 -1.44
C ILE A 162 12.23 -22.60 -2.10
N SER A 163 12.22 -21.29 -2.35
CA SER A 163 13.42 -20.56 -2.70
C SER A 163 14.17 -20.17 -1.43
N GLU A 164 15.48 -20.40 -1.41
CA GLU A 164 16.37 -19.90 -0.34
C GLU A 164 16.98 -18.54 -0.69
N VAL A 165 16.75 -18.05 -1.92
CA VAL A 165 17.28 -16.78 -2.43
C VAL A 165 16.20 -15.70 -2.51
N GLU A 166 16.60 -14.46 -2.28
CA GLU A 166 15.72 -13.28 -2.36
C GLU A 166 15.50 -12.79 -3.80
N LYS A 167 16.39 -13.18 -4.72
CA LYS A 167 16.32 -12.81 -6.14
C LYS A 167 17.08 -13.80 -7.03
N VAL A 168 16.69 -13.87 -8.30
CA VAL A 168 17.37 -14.65 -9.34
C VAL A 168 17.71 -13.74 -10.52
N GLU A 169 18.95 -13.77 -11.00
CA GLU A 169 19.35 -13.02 -12.20
C GLU A 169 19.06 -13.86 -13.45
N LEU A 170 18.44 -13.24 -14.45
CA LEU A 170 18.01 -13.88 -15.69
C LEU A 170 18.57 -13.13 -16.89
N SER A 171 18.76 -13.85 -17.99
CA SER A 171 19.10 -13.26 -19.29
C SER A 171 18.06 -13.67 -20.32
N ILE A 172 17.26 -12.72 -20.80
CA ILE A 172 16.26 -12.97 -21.84
C ILE A 172 16.63 -12.11 -23.05
N ASP A 173 16.93 -12.77 -24.17
CA ASP A 173 17.29 -12.13 -25.44
C ASP A 173 18.40 -11.07 -25.33
N GLY A 174 19.37 -11.29 -24.43
CA GLY A 174 20.51 -10.39 -24.21
C GLY A 174 20.23 -9.26 -23.21
N HIS A 175 19.00 -9.14 -22.70
CA HIS A 175 18.67 -8.22 -21.61
C HIS A 175 18.84 -8.90 -20.26
N LYS A 176 19.41 -8.18 -19.30
CA LYS A 176 19.53 -8.65 -17.91
C LYS A 176 18.27 -8.30 -17.14
N LEU A 177 17.67 -9.31 -16.52
CA LEU A 177 16.51 -9.17 -15.67
C LEU A 177 16.83 -9.71 -14.27
N THR A 178 16.07 -9.24 -13.29
CA THR A 178 16.10 -9.76 -11.93
C THR A 178 14.69 -10.20 -11.56
N ALA A 179 14.53 -11.48 -11.31
CA ALA A 179 13.31 -12.02 -10.74
C ALA A 179 13.28 -11.81 -9.22
N VAL A 180 12.16 -11.32 -8.71
CA VAL A 180 11.91 -11.08 -7.28
C VAL A 180 10.51 -11.55 -6.90
N ASP A 181 10.30 -11.89 -5.63
CA ASP A 181 9.00 -12.27 -5.10
C ASP A 181 8.46 -11.30 -4.02
N ASP A 182 9.33 -10.57 -3.33
CA ASP A 182 8.98 -9.46 -2.43
C ASP A 182 9.17 -8.09 -3.10
N VAL A 183 8.08 -7.35 -3.22
CA VAL A 183 8.04 -5.99 -3.77
C VAL A 183 7.60 -4.95 -2.75
N ALA A 184 7.54 -5.29 -1.45
CA ALA A 184 7.11 -4.37 -0.40
C ALA A 184 7.97 -3.10 -0.32
N ARG A 185 9.23 -3.17 -0.76
CA ARG A 185 10.19 -2.06 -0.74
C ARG A 185 10.35 -1.35 -2.09
N PHE A 186 9.59 -1.74 -3.11
CA PHE A 186 9.69 -1.12 -4.43
C PHE A 186 9.29 0.35 -4.38
N THR A 187 10.14 1.19 -4.94
CA THR A 187 9.85 2.60 -5.20
C THR A 187 9.10 2.76 -6.52
N SER A 188 8.55 3.95 -6.78
CA SER A 188 7.89 4.25 -8.06
C SER A 188 8.82 4.08 -9.28
N GLU A 189 10.14 4.23 -9.11
CA GLU A 189 11.10 3.99 -10.20
C GLU A 189 11.41 2.50 -10.41
N ASP A 190 11.35 1.70 -9.34
CA ASP A 190 11.49 0.24 -9.47
C ASP A 190 10.28 -0.34 -10.20
N TRP A 191 9.06 0.14 -9.88
CA TRP A 191 7.83 -0.23 -10.59
C TRP A 191 7.88 0.10 -12.08
N LYS A 192 8.53 1.19 -12.48
CA LYS A 192 8.74 1.51 -13.90
C LYS A 192 9.61 0.49 -14.61
N ARG A 193 10.50 -0.21 -13.89
CA ARG A 193 11.42 -1.19 -14.47
C ARG A 193 10.83 -2.60 -14.49
N VAL A 194 9.61 -2.79 -14.01
CA VAL A 194 8.92 -4.08 -14.04
C VAL A 194 8.42 -4.35 -15.46
N VAL A 195 8.85 -5.47 -16.03
CA VAL A 195 8.54 -5.85 -17.41
C VAL A 195 7.65 -7.07 -17.50
N CYS A 196 7.45 -7.78 -16.38
CA CYS A 196 6.60 -8.97 -16.32
C CYS A 196 6.12 -9.23 -14.89
N ILE A 197 4.88 -9.72 -14.77
CA ILE A 197 4.29 -10.17 -13.51
C ILE A 197 3.72 -11.58 -13.70
N PHE A 198 4.14 -12.52 -12.86
CA PHE A 198 3.53 -13.83 -12.72
C PHE A 198 2.65 -13.87 -11.47
N LEU A 199 1.45 -14.42 -11.62
CA LEU A 199 0.45 -14.55 -10.57
C LEU A 199 0.14 -16.02 -10.29
N ASP A 200 -0.08 -16.34 -9.01
CA ASP A 200 -0.57 -17.64 -8.55
C ASP A 200 -2.11 -17.72 -8.55
N GLY A 201 -2.78 -16.62 -8.93
CA GLY A 201 -4.24 -16.53 -9.00
C GLY A 201 -4.92 -16.20 -7.66
N THR A 202 -4.16 -16.07 -6.57
CA THR A 202 -4.70 -15.75 -5.24
C THR A 202 -4.75 -14.24 -5.00
N LYS A 203 -5.78 -13.78 -4.27
CA LYS A 203 -5.89 -12.37 -3.86
C LYS A 203 -4.78 -11.94 -2.89
N TRP A 204 -4.22 -12.90 -2.16
CA TRP A 204 -3.19 -12.64 -1.16
C TRP A 204 -1.89 -12.13 -1.77
N GLN A 205 -1.47 -12.66 -2.93
CA GLN A 205 -0.22 -12.28 -3.57
C GLN A 205 -0.10 -10.75 -3.75
N VAL A 206 -1.16 -10.11 -4.23
CA VAL A 206 -1.19 -8.66 -4.50
C VAL A 206 -1.51 -7.80 -3.28
N SER A 207 -2.11 -8.38 -2.22
CA SER A 207 -2.56 -7.62 -1.04
C SER A 207 -1.42 -7.02 -0.22
N ARG A 208 -0.19 -7.51 -0.40
CA ARG A 208 1.01 -7.05 0.29
C ARG A 208 1.77 -5.99 -0.50
N TRP A 209 1.35 -5.70 -1.73
CA TRP A 209 2.03 -4.72 -2.55
C TRP A 209 1.60 -3.31 -2.16
N ASN A 210 2.56 -2.39 -2.10
CA ASN A 210 2.29 -0.99 -1.77
C ASN A 210 1.73 -0.23 -2.99
N ILE A 211 0.60 -0.70 -3.53
CA ILE A 211 0.01 -0.23 -4.78
C ILE A 211 -1.47 0.08 -4.55
N LYS A 212 -1.93 1.22 -5.06
CA LYS A 212 -3.32 1.68 -4.91
C LYS A 212 -4.28 1.03 -5.91
N ASP A 213 -3.86 0.88 -7.18
CA ASP A 213 -4.67 0.28 -8.25
C ASP A 213 -3.93 -0.88 -8.91
N VAL A 214 -4.33 -2.10 -8.56
CA VAL A 214 -3.78 -3.34 -9.12
C VAL A 214 -4.23 -3.53 -10.58
N GLY A 215 -5.41 -3.04 -10.94
CA GLY A 215 -5.94 -3.15 -12.30
C GLY A 215 -5.15 -2.33 -13.31
N GLU A 216 -4.74 -1.12 -12.93
CA GLU A 216 -3.86 -0.26 -13.75
C GLU A 216 -2.53 -0.94 -14.06
N ILE A 217 -1.91 -1.59 -13.07
CA ILE A 217 -0.66 -2.32 -13.25
C ILE A 217 -0.83 -3.46 -14.24
N PHE A 218 -1.90 -4.25 -14.10
CA PHE A 218 -2.14 -5.38 -15.01
C PHE A 218 -2.51 -4.92 -16.43
N ASN A 219 -3.05 -3.70 -16.58
CA ASN A 219 -3.27 -3.10 -17.90
C ASN A 219 -1.99 -2.60 -18.56
N THR A 220 -0.97 -2.26 -17.76
CA THR A 220 0.27 -1.65 -18.24
C THR A 220 1.36 -2.68 -18.44
N ILE A 221 1.53 -3.60 -17.48
CA ILE A 221 2.62 -4.56 -17.45
C ILE A 221 2.13 -5.93 -17.91
N PRO A 222 2.86 -6.64 -18.79
CA PRO A 222 2.56 -8.01 -19.16
C PRO A 222 2.38 -8.89 -17.92
N THR A 223 1.15 -9.33 -17.70
CA THR A 223 0.78 -10.08 -16.50
C THR A 223 0.22 -11.44 -16.90
N PHE A 224 0.69 -12.49 -16.25
CA PHE A 224 0.34 -13.88 -16.54
C PHE A 224 -0.09 -14.60 -15.28
N TYR A 225 -1.10 -15.47 -15.38
CA TYR A 225 -1.44 -16.40 -14.31
C TYR A 225 -1.48 -17.82 -14.88
N PHE A 226 -1.07 -18.79 -14.07
CA PHE A 226 -1.01 -20.18 -14.49
C PHE A 226 -2.24 -20.96 -14.03
N PHE A 227 -2.74 -21.87 -14.87
CA PHE A 227 -3.85 -22.74 -14.52
C PHE A 227 -3.71 -24.12 -15.16
N ARG A 228 -4.30 -25.14 -14.54
CA ARG A 228 -4.36 -26.52 -15.08
C ARG A 228 -5.74 -26.79 -15.67
N ARG A 229 -5.81 -27.53 -16.78
CA ARG A 229 -7.10 -27.90 -17.40
C ARG A 229 -8.03 -28.58 -16.39
N GLY A 230 -9.29 -28.16 -16.35
CA GLY A 230 -10.29 -28.71 -15.43
C GLY A 230 -10.24 -28.19 -14.00
N THR A 231 -9.27 -27.33 -13.63
CA THR A 231 -9.36 -26.58 -12.37
C THR A 231 -10.23 -25.34 -12.54
N PRO A 232 -11.12 -25.03 -11.59
CA PRO A 232 -11.92 -23.81 -11.65
C PRO A 232 -10.97 -22.61 -11.63
N GLY A 233 -10.93 -21.87 -12.74
CA GLY A 233 -10.08 -20.67 -12.86
C GLY A 233 -10.40 -19.66 -11.76
N SER A 234 -9.39 -18.91 -11.33
CA SER A 234 -9.56 -17.90 -10.28
C SER A 234 -10.60 -16.86 -10.70
N LEU A 235 -11.77 -16.86 -10.04
CA LEU A 235 -12.83 -15.86 -10.22
C LEU A 235 -12.30 -14.43 -10.02
N TYR A 236 -11.27 -14.28 -9.20
CA TYR A 236 -10.62 -13.01 -8.95
C TYR A 236 -9.90 -12.47 -10.21
N MET A 237 -9.23 -13.34 -10.98
CA MET A 237 -8.47 -12.91 -12.17
C MET A 237 -9.34 -12.60 -13.38
N LYS A 238 -10.61 -13.00 -13.40
CA LYS A 238 -11.53 -12.74 -14.52
C LYS A 238 -11.77 -11.26 -14.81
N ASN A 239 -11.62 -10.40 -13.79
CA ASN A 239 -11.86 -8.96 -13.91
C ASN A 239 -10.58 -8.16 -14.19
N TYR A 240 -9.45 -8.83 -14.34
CA TYR A 240 -8.15 -8.21 -14.57
C TYR A 240 -7.59 -8.57 -15.94
N ASN A 241 -6.76 -7.68 -16.47
CA ASN A 241 -6.03 -7.89 -17.72
C ASN A 241 -4.79 -8.78 -17.49
N ALA A 242 -5.02 -10.02 -17.08
CA ALA A 242 -3.98 -11.03 -16.90
C ALA A 242 -4.18 -12.16 -17.91
N ALA A 243 -3.13 -12.53 -18.64
CA ALA A 243 -3.17 -13.61 -19.61
C ALA A 243 -3.09 -14.96 -18.89
N GLY A 244 -4.08 -15.82 -19.10
CA GLY A 244 -4.05 -17.19 -18.60
C GLY A 244 -3.07 -18.05 -19.40
N VAL A 245 -2.19 -18.75 -18.71
CA VAL A 245 -1.24 -19.70 -19.28
C VAL A 245 -1.61 -21.10 -18.79
N GLU A 246 -1.96 -21.97 -19.73
CA GLU A 246 -2.33 -23.36 -19.42
C GLU A 246 -1.07 -24.20 -19.18
N ILE A 247 -1.08 -24.97 -18.11
CA ILE A 247 -0.04 -25.95 -17.78
C ILE A 247 -0.55 -27.35 -18.14
N HIS A 248 0.23 -28.04 -18.97
CA HIS A 248 0.00 -29.42 -19.35
C HIS A 248 1.20 -30.28 -18.90
N ASP A 249 0.96 -31.27 -18.04
CA ASP A 249 1.98 -32.22 -17.57
C ASP A 249 3.25 -31.52 -17.00
N GLY A 250 3.03 -30.57 -16.08
CA GLY A 250 4.10 -29.81 -15.45
C GLY A 250 4.82 -28.84 -16.37
N ARG A 251 4.32 -28.59 -17.60
CA ARG A 251 4.97 -27.70 -18.57
C ARG A 251 4.00 -26.73 -19.24
N VAL A 252 4.55 -25.61 -19.67
CA VAL A 252 3.90 -24.67 -20.60
C VAL A 252 4.35 -24.99 -22.01
N ASP A 253 3.44 -24.91 -22.98
CA ASP A 253 3.78 -25.16 -24.37
C ASP A 253 4.75 -24.09 -24.93
N ARG A 254 5.51 -24.45 -25.96
CA ARG A 254 6.52 -23.56 -26.55
C ARG A 254 5.94 -22.27 -27.12
N SER A 255 4.70 -22.30 -27.61
CA SER A 255 4.04 -21.11 -28.17
C SER A 255 3.70 -20.12 -27.06
N SER A 256 3.15 -20.61 -25.94
CA SER A 256 2.86 -19.80 -24.76
C SER A 256 4.13 -19.21 -24.14
N LEU A 257 5.19 -20.02 -23.99
CA LEU A 257 6.49 -19.53 -23.50
C LEU A 257 7.10 -18.48 -24.44
N GLY A 258 7.01 -18.70 -25.76
CA GLY A 258 7.42 -17.74 -26.78
C GLY A 258 6.65 -16.42 -26.66
N SER A 259 5.32 -16.49 -26.49
CA SER A 259 4.46 -15.32 -26.31
C SER A 259 4.79 -14.52 -25.05
N ILE A 260 5.15 -15.20 -23.95
CA ILE A 260 5.62 -14.53 -22.73
C ILE A 260 6.92 -13.77 -23.01
N ARG A 261 7.92 -14.44 -23.59
CA ARG A 261 9.23 -13.83 -23.91
C ARG A 261 9.08 -12.63 -24.86
N GLU A 262 8.24 -12.77 -25.88
CA GLU A 262 7.94 -11.71 -26.84
C GLU A 262 7.35 -10.48 -26.14
N ARG A 263 6.33 -10.66 -25.29
CA ARG A 263 5.73 -9.54 -24.54
C ARG A 263 6.69 -8.86 -23.59
N ILE A 264 7.60 -9.61 -22.97
CA ILE A 264 8.68 -9.05 -22.13
C ILE A 264 9.61 -8.20 -22.99
N ARG A 265 10.00 -8.71 -24.17
CA ARG A 265 10.86 -8.01 -25.12
C ARG A 265 10.20 -6.73 -25.63
N ASP A 266 8.96 -6.79 -26.06
CA ASP A 266 8.21 -5.63 -26.55
C ASP A 266 8.10 -4.54 -25.47
N CYS A 267 7.81 -4.97 -24.23
CA CYS A 267 7.82 -4.08 -23.06
C CYS A 267 9.19 -3.39 -22.89
N ILE A 268 10.29 -4.14 -22.91
CA ILE A 268 11.65 -3.57 -22.82
C ILE A 268 11.95 -2.60 -23.98
N LEU A 269 11.53 -2.93 -25.19
CA LEU A 269 11.83 -2.17 -26.41
C LEU A 269 10.94 -0.94 -26.62
N GLY A 270 9.88 -0.77 -25.83
CA GLY A 270 8.98 0.36 -26.02
C GLY A 270 7.85 0.12 -27.03
N MET A 271 7.61 -1.14 -27.44
CA MET A 271 6.79 -1.52 -28.61
C MET A 271 5.36 -1.94 -28.30
#